data_AF-A0A7M4A193-F1
#
_entry.id   AF-A0A7M4A193-F1
#
_cell.length_a   1.000
_cell.length_b   1.000
_cell.length_c   1.000
_cell.angle_alpha   90.00
_cell.angle_beta   90.00
_cell.angle_gamma   90.00
#
_symmetry.space_group_name_H-M   'P 1'
#
loop_
_entity.id
_entity.type
_entity.pdbx_description
1 polymer ?
#
loop_
_entity_poly.entity_id
_entity_poly.type
_entity_poly.pdbx_seq_one_letter_code
_entity_poly.pdbx_strand_id
1 'polypeptide(L)'
;MANGQDGWIEVKGARTHNLKDITVELPKGKFVVISGVSGSGKSSLAFDTLYAEGQRRYVESLSSYARQFIGQMKKADCDSIEGLSPAISIDQKQGSHNPRSTVATVTEIQDYLRLLWARIGKPHCPTCGKEVARRTVQEIVDDIFWRMEAHGVAVWSPVVRARKGTHVELFRQLVEQGYLHGRVNGHAASFEDPPTLDKNFRHDIDVRIDRLRCTRDRKQRLTEAVESALRLGGGTLAVESLEAPDNDAELSENSNAHATQQGQTIAWSEDFACPEHGAFMPELSPRVFSFNSPLGACGTCQGLGVQRQFNVDLIVDGNMSVSNGCVIPWRQSMSPSWYRKLLECTC
;
A
#
# COMPACT_ATOMS: atom_id res chain seq x y z
N MET A 1 23.51 7.65 -39.72
CA MET A 1 23.45 6.75 -40.89
C MET A 1 24.15 5.46 -40.50
N ALA A 2 23.37 4.42 -40.17
CA ALA A 2 23.94 3.12 -39.79
C ALA A 2 24.08 2.28 -41.06
N ASN A 3 25.32 2.01 -41.47
CA ASN A 3 25.65 0.97 -42.43
C ASN A 3 25.33 -0.39 -41.79
N GLY A 4 24.08 -0.82 -41.85
CA GLY A 4 23.69 -2.19 -41.55
C GLY A 4 23.72 -2.99 -42.85
N GLN A 5 24.43 -4.11 -42.87
CA GLN A 5 24.30 -5.08 -43.97
C GLN A 5 22.82 -5.40 -44.17
N ASP A 6 22.27 -5.10 -45.35
CA ASP A 6 20.90 -5.43 -45.76
C ASP A 6 20.74 -6.96 -45.81
N GLY A 7 20.51 -7.56 -44.66
CA GLY A 7 20.27 -8.99 -44.54
C GLY A 7 18.83 -9.34 -44.87
N TRP A 8 18.63 -10.53 -45.44
CA TRP A 8 17.31 -11.10 -45.69
C TRP A 8 16.96 -12.15 -44.63
N ILE A 9 15.66 -12.34 -44.38
CA ILE A 9 15.13 -13.52 -43.74
C ILE A 9 14.66 -14.42 -44.86
N GLU A 10 15.38 -15.52 -45.08
CA GLU A 10 15.07 -16.50 -46.11
C GLU A 10 14.28 -17.65 -45.48
N VAL A 11 13.07 -17.88 -45.97
CA VAL A 11 12.26 -19.05 -45.61
C VAL A 11 12.19 -19.94 -46.83
N LYS A 12 12.64 -21.20 -46.72
CA LYS A 12 12.61 -22.18 -47.82
C LYS A 12 11.67 -23.33 -47.48
N GLY A 13 10.79 -23.65 -48.43
CA GLY A 13 9.88 -24.79 -48.38
C GLY A 13 8.88 -24.76 -47.23
N ALA A 14 8.27 -23.61 -46.92
CA ALA A 14 7.27 -23.53 -45.85
C ALA A 14 5.97 -24.25 -46.24
N ARG A 15 5.54 -25.19 -45.39
CA ARG A 15 4.38 -26.09 -45.57
C ARG A 15 3.42 -26.09 -44.38
N THR A 16 3.63 -25.22 -43.40
CA THR A 16 2.77 -25.12 -42.22
C THR A 16 1.30 -24.84 -42.61
N HIS A 17 0.38 -25.69 -42.15
CA HIS A 17 -1.05 -25.64 -42.47
C HIS A 17 -1.36 -25.79 -43.97
N ASN A 18 -1.70 -24.68 -44.65
CA ASN A 18 -2.10 -24.67 -46.06
C ASN A 18 -1.09 -24.01 -46.99
N LEU A 19 0.12 -23.74 -46.48
CA LEU A 19 1.25 -23.28 -47.29
C LEU A 19 1.69 -24.41 -48.24
N LYS A 20 1.95 -24.05 -49.50
CA LYS A 20 2.27 -25.00 -50.57
C LYS A 20 3.75 -24.95 -50.92
N ASP A 21 4.60 -25.33 -49.96
CA ASP A 21 6.06 -25.41 -50.13
C ASP A 21 6.67 -24.10 -50.63
N ILE A 22 6.31 -22.99 -49.98
CA ILE A 22 6.66 -21.66 -50.47
C ILE A 22 8.07 -21.25 -50.02
N THR A 23 8.77 -20.54 -50.90
CA THR A 23 10.04 -19.87 -50.59
C THR A 23 9.83 -18.37 -50.65
N VAL A 24 10.24 -17.64 -49.60
CA VAL A 24 10.06 -16.20 -49.49
C VAL A 24 11.27 -15.55 -48.82
N GLU A 25 11.63 -14.38 -49.31
CA GLU A 25 12.69 -13.54 -48.76
C GLU A 25 12.08 -12.25 -48.19
N LEU A 26 12.35 -11.97 -46.92
CA LEU A 26 11.84 -10.77 -46.24
C LEU A 26 13.01 -9.85 -45.85
N PRO A 27 12.97 -8.56 -46.22
CA PRO A 27 14.07 -7.64 -45.92
C PRO A 27 14.11 -7.29 -44.42
N LYS A 28 15.27 -7.42 -43.78
CA LYS A 28 15.44 -7.07 -42.37
C LYS A 28 15.43 -5.56 -42.15
N GLY A 29 14.99 -5.14 -40.97
CA GLY A 29 14.97 -3.72 -40.58
C GLY A 29 13.95 -2.88 -41.36
N LYS A 30 13.04 -3.52 -42.10
CA LYS A 30 11.95 -2.87 -42.82
C LYS A 30 10.60 -3.22 -42.18
N PHE A 31 9.63 -2.34 -42.37
CA PHE A 31 8.24 -2.63 -42.02
C PHE A 31 7.59 -3.45 -43.13
N VAL A 32 7.50 -4.76 -42.92
CA VAL A 32 6.97 -5.71 -43.91
C VAL A 32 5.50 -6.00 -43.63
N VAL A 33 4.66 -5.86 -44.65
CA VAL A 33 3.21 -6.13 -44.57
C VAL A 33 2.88 -7.36 -45.40
N ILE A 34 2.34 -8.39 -44.75
CA ILE A 34 1.81 -9.60 -45.43
C ILE A 34 0.31 -9.40 -45.65
N SER A 35 -0.12 -9.35 -46.92
CA SER A 35 -1.51 -9.11 -47.31
C SER A 35 -2.05 -10.26 -48.19
N GLY A 36 -3.38 -10.36 -48.29
CA GLY A 36 -4.08 -11.40 -49.04
C GLY A 36 -5.44 -11.78 -48.46
N VAL A 37 -6.26 -12.50 -49.23
CA VAL A 37 -7.63 -12.92 -48.87
C VAL A 37 -7.69 -13.77 -47.60
N SER A 38 -8.82 -13.78 -46.90
CA SER A 38 -8.99 -14.65 -45.72
C SER A 38 -8.69 -16.11 -46.06
N GLY A 39 -7.95 -16.81 -45.19
CA GLY A 39 -7.52 -18.18 -45.43
C GLY A 39 -6.33 -18.35 -46.39
N SER A 40 -5.73 -17.28 -46.94
CA SER A 40 -4.60 -17.40 -47.89
C SER A 40 -3.26 -17.89 -47.28
N GLY A 41 -3.22 -18.24 -46.00
CA GLY A 41 -1.99 -18.70 -45.31
C GLY A 41 -1.13 -17.59 -44.68
N LYS A 42 -1.62 -16.34 -44.60
CA LYS A 42 -0.88 -15.21 -43.98
C LYS A 42 -0.47 -15.52 -42.54
N SER A 43 -1.43 -15.96 -41.72
CA SER A 43 -1.18 -16.29 -40.32
C SER A 43 -0.28 -17.51 -40.18
N SER A 44 -0.40 -18.47 -41.11
CA SER A 44 0.45 -19.66 -41.14
C SER A 44 1.91 -19.33 -41.44
N LEU A 45 2.18 -18.36 -42.31
CA LEU A 45 3.53 -17.87 -42.56
C LEU A 45 4.03 -16.99 -41.40
N ALA A 46 3.23 -16.02 -40.95
CA ALA A 46 3.65 -15.03 -39.95
C ALA A 46 3.77 -15.61 -38.53
N PHE A 47 2.72 -16.27 -38.03
CA PHE A 47 2.63 -16.75 -36.65
C PHE A 47 3.12 -18.20 -36.53
N ASP A 48 2.58 -19.10 -37.35
CA ASP A 48 2.82 -20.54 -37.19
C ASP A 48 4.18 -21.00 -37.76
N THR A 49 4.84 -20.16 -38.57
CA THR A 49 6.17 -20.44 -39.15
C THR A 49 7.23 -19.48 -38.59
N LEU A 50 7.17 -18.19 -38.94
CA LEU A 50 8.21 -17.21 -38.58
C LEU A 50 8.28 -16.95 -37.07
N TYR A 51 7.16 -16.59 -36.44
CA TYR A 51 7.13 -16.34 -34.99
C TYR A 51 7.44 -17.61 -34.19
N ALA A 52 6.81 -18.74 -34.54
CA ALA A 52 7.04 -20.02 -33.86
C ALA A 52 8.52 -20.43 -33.88
N GLU A 53 9.19 -20.36 -35.04
CA GLU A 53 10.62 -20.67 -35.13
C GLU A 53 11.50 -19.63 -34.44
N GLY A 54 11.15 -18.35 -34.53
CA GLY A 54 11.91 -17.27 -33.91
C GLY A 54 11.89 -17.37 -32.38
N GLN A 55 10.72 -17.68 -31.81
CA GLN A 55 10.56 -17.94 -30.40
C GLN A 55 11.28 -19.23 -29.99
N ARG A 56 11.07 -20.35 -30.71
CA ARG A 56 11.71 -21.64 -30.42
C ARG A 56 13.24 -21.53 -30.33
N ARG A 57 13.87 -20.95 -31.36
CA ARG A 57 15.34 -20.78 -31.42
C ARG A 57 15.87 -19.91 -30.29
N TYR A 58 15.15 -18.84 -29.94
CA TYR A 58 15.55 -17.97 -28.84
C TYR A 58 15.48 -18.71 -27.49
N VAL A 59 14.36 -19.38 -27.20
CA VAL A 59 14.20 -20.09 -25.92
C VAL A 59 15.15 -21.29 -25.80
N GLU A 60 15.46 -21.99 -26.90
CA GLU A 60 16.47 -23.06 -26.94
C GLU A 60 17.87 -22.59 -26.54
N SER A 61 18.16 -21.29 -26.68
CA SER A 61 19.44 -20.70 -26.28
C SER A 61 19.52 -20.37 -24.78
N LEU A 62 18.38 -20.29 -24.06
CA LEU A 62 18.35 -19.77 -22.68
C LEU A 62 18.93 -20.73 -21.64
N SER A 63 18.62 -22.03 -21.70
CA SER A 63 19.21 -23.01 -20.79
C SER A 63 19.15 -24.44 -21.35
N SER A 64 20.06 -25.29 -20.87
CA SER A 64 20.06 -26.74 -21.20
C SER A 64 18.79 -27.45 -20.74
N TYR A 65 18.21 -27.00 -19.61
CA TYR A 65 16.93 -27.50 -19.10
C TYR A 65 15.75 -27.07 -19.97
N ALA A 66 15.71 -25.80 -20.42
CA ALA A 66 14.64 -25.32 -21.31
C ALA A 66 14.57 -26.12 -22.62
N ARG A 67 15.73 -26.55 -23.17
CA ARG A 67 15.76 -27.42 -24.36
C ARG A 67 15.00 -28.73 -24.18
N GLN A 68 14.99 -29.32 -22.98
CA GLN A 68 14.27 -30.58 -22.72
C GLN A 68 12.74 -30.39 -22.82
N PHE A 69 12.23 -29.22 -22.43
CA PHE A 69 10.79 -28.90 -22.50
C PHE A 69 10.36 -28.42 -23.89
N ILE A 70 11.23 -27.71 -24.60
CA ILE A 70 10.94 -27.16 -25.94
C ILE A 70 10.94 -28.23 -27.03
N GLY A 71 11.61 -29.37 -26.81
CA GLY A 71 11.51 -30.53 -27.71
C GLY A 71 10.06 -31.03 -27.92
N GLN A 72 9.12 -30.63 -27.06
CA GLN A 72 7.68 -30.91 -27.20
C GLN A 72 6.92 -29.84 -28.02
N MET A 73 7.51 -28.67 -28.28
CA MET A 73 6.89 -27.64 -29.12
C MET A 73 7.00 -28.06 -30.59
N LYS A 74 5.89 -27.97 -31.32
CA LYS A 74 5.83 -28.35 -32.74
C LYS A 74 6.75 -27.43 -33.55
N LYS A 75 7.81 -27.99 -34.12
CA LYS A 75 8.68 -27.30 -35.08
C LYS A 75 7.85 -26.88 -36.30
N ALA A 76 8.11 -25.70 -36.85
CA ALA A 76 7.44 -25.30 -38.08
C ALA A 76 7.82 -26.25 -39.22
N ASP A 77 6.87 -26.57 -40.10
CA ASP A 77 7.13 -27.41 -41.27
C ASP A 77 7.72 -26.55 -42.37
N CYS A 78 9.05 -26.48 -42.40
CA CYS A 78 9.84 -25.80 -43.42
C CYS A 78 11.21 -26.45 -43.56
N ASP A 79 11.83 -26.34 -44.73
CA ASP A 79 13.16 -26.92 -44.97
C ASP A 79 14.25 -26.15 -44.22
N SER A 80 14.23 -24.82 -44.33
CA SER A 80 15.14 -23.96 -43.60
C SER A 80 14.56 -22.56 -43.42
N ILE A 81 14.99 -21.91 -42.34
CA ILE A 81 14.81 -20.48 -42.15
C ILE A 81 16.15 -19.90 -41.74
N GLU A 82 16.67 -18.97 -42.51
CA GLU A 82 17.96 -18.31 -42.27
C GLU A 82 17.75 -16.83 -41.96
N GLY A 83 18.67 -16.27 -41.16
CA GLY A 83 18.61 -14.88 -40.76
C GLY A 83 17.47 -14.51 -39.79
N LEU A 84 16.69 -15.45 -39.26
CA LEU A 84 15.60 -15.14 -38.33
C LEU A 84 16.10 -14.53 -37.01
N SER A 85 15.50 -13.40 -36.60
CA SER A 85 15.73 -12.78 -35.30
C SER A 85 14.80 -13.37 -34.22
N PRO A 86 15.10 -13.20 -32.92
CA PRO A 86 14.12 -13.45 -31.86
C PRO A 86 12.81 -12.72 -32.17
N ALA A 87 11.70 -13.45 -32.11
CA ALA A 87 10.41 -12.95 -32.54
C ALA A 87 9.48 -12.72 -31.34
N ILE A 88 8.68 -11.65 -31.42
CA ILE A 88 7.63 -11.31 -30.46
C ILE A 88 6.32 -11.21 -31.23
N SER A 89 5.29 -11.91 -30.75
CA SER A 89 3.94 -11.81 -31.30
C SER A 89 3.15 -10.77 -30.53
N ILE A 90 2.51 -9.86 -31.25
CA ILE A 90 1.51 -8.94 -30.71
C ILE A 90 0.22 -9.28 -31.44
N ASP A 91 -0.64 -10.06 -30.79
CA ASP A 91 -1.95 -10.45 -31.33
C ASP A 91 -3.09 -9.84 -30.49
N GLN A 92 -4.33 -9.98 -30.98
CA GLN A 92 -5.53 -9.51 -30.28
C GLN A 92 -6.14 -10.59 -29.39
N LYS A 93 -5.41 -11.65 -29.01
CA LYS A 93 -5.97 -12.66 -28.11
C LYS A 93 -6.26 -11.99 -26.77
N GLN A 94 -7.49 -12.15 -26.29
CA GLN A 94 -7.86 -11.61 -24.98
C GLN A 94 -6.93 -12.22 -23.93
N GLY A 95 -6.25 -11.35 -23.18
CA GLY A 95 -5.43 -11.77 -22.05
C GLY A 95 -6.27 -12.52 -21.01
N SER A 96 -5.57 -13.19 -20.08
CA SER A 96 -6.21 -13.86 -18.96
C SER A 96 -7.12 -12.89 -18.18
N HIS A 97 -8.37 -13.28 -17.99
CA HIS A 97 -9.36 -12.56 -17.17
C HIS A 97 -9.06 -12.78 -15.68
N ASN A 98 -7.97 -12.21 -15.19
CA ASN A 98 -7.68 -12.17 -13.76
C ASN A 98 -8.29 -10.89 -13.18
N PRO A 99 -9.21 -10.97 -12.19
CA PRO A 99 -9.85 -9.79 -11.60
C PRO A 99 -8.88 -8.85 -10.87
N ARG A 100 -7.66 -9.31 -10.60
CA ARG A 100 -6.58 -8.51 -10.00
C ARG A 100 -5.60 -7.95 -11.04
N SER A 101 -5.81 -8.22 -12.32
CA SER A 101 -5.04 -7.62 -13.40
C SER A 101 -5.74 -6.36 -13.87
N THR A 102 -5.03 -5.23 -13.82
CA THR A 102 -5.50 -3.93 -14.30
C THR A 102 -4.59 -3.44 -15.42
N VAL A 103 -5.01 -2.39 -16.12
CA VAL A 103 -4.16 -1.73 -17.12
C VAL A 103 -2.81 -1.33 -16.52
N ALA A 104 -2.81 -0.83 -15.27
CA ALA A 104 -1.59 -0.38 -14.59
C ALA A 104 -0.66 -1.55 -14.20
N THR A 105 -1.19 -2.75 -13.92
CA THR A 105 -0.33 -3.92 -13.66
C THR A 105 0.23 -4.53 -14.94
N VAL A 106 -0.55 -4.51 -16.04
CA VAL A 106 -0.09 -5.03 -17.34
C VAL A 106 0.99 -4.14 -17.96
N THR A 107 0.88 -2.83 -17.78
CA THR A 107 1.86 -1.84 -18.26
C THR A 107 3.00 -1.59 -17.29
N GLU A 108 3.04 -2.28 -16.15
CA GLU A 108 3.99 -2.09 -15.05
C GLU A 108 3.99 -0.68 -14.41
N ILE A 109 3.12 0.23 -14.86
CA ILE A 109 2.96 1.58 -14.28
C ILE A 109 2.67 1.50 -12.78
N GLN A 110 1.88 0.50 -12.34
CA GLN A 110 1.59 0.27 -10.93
C GLN A 110 2.87 0.05 -10.11
N ASP A 111 3.88 -0.63 -10.66
CA ASP A 111 5.13 -0.90 -9.96
C ASP A 111 5.96 0.37 -9.78
N TYR A 112 5.97 1.24 -10.78
CA TYR A 112 6.58 2.57 -10.67
C TYR A 112 5.83 3.47 -9.69
N LEU A 113 4.49 3.47 -9.70
CA LEU A 113 3.69 4.24 -8.75
C LEU A 113 3.92 3.78 -7.31
N ARG A 114 4.02 2.46 -7.09
CA ARG A 114 4.37 1.89 -5.78
C ARG A 114 5.74 2.36 -5.30
N LEU A 115 6.74 2.40 -6.18
CA LEU A 115 8.07 2.91 -5.86
C LEU A 115 8.04 4.41 -5.55
N LEU A 116 7.30 5.18 -6.36
CA LEU A 116 7.13 6.62 -6.17
C LEU A 116 6.56 6.92 -4.78
N TRP A 117 5.45 6.27 -4.42
CA TRP A 117 4.81 6.50 -3.12
C TRP A 117 5.60 5.96 -1.94
N ALA A 118 6.38 4.90 -2.10
CA ALA A 118 7.27 4.45 -1.05
C ALA A 118 8.44 5.42 -0.80
N ARG A 119 8.90 6.14 -1.83
CA ARG A 119 10.09 7.00 -1.73
C ARG A 119 9.79 8.43 -1.33
N ILE A 120 8.74 9.02 -1.89
CA ILE A 120 8.42 10.44 -1.68
C ILE A 120 6.98 10.66 -1.21
N GLY A 121 6.24 9.58 -0.94
CA GLY A 121 4.90 9.68 -0.39
C GLY A 121 4.94 10.24 1.02
N LYS A 122 4.15 11.28 1.27
CA LYS A 122 3.93 11.83 2.60
C LYS A 122 2.76 11.08 3.25
N PRO A 123 3.00 10.24 4.27
CA PRO A 123 1.95 9.50 4.94
C PRO A 123 1.11 10.45 5.81
N HIS A 124 -0.19 10.20 5.87
CA HIS A 124 -1.11 11.01 6.67
C HIS A 124 -1.94 10.11 7.58
N CYS A 125 -2.32 10.63 8.75
CA CYS A 125 -3.27 9.96 9.62
C CYS A 125 -4.65 9.91 8.94
N PRO A 126 -5.31 8.75 8.84
CA PRO A 126 -6.63 8.64 8.22
C PRO A 126 -7.73 9.35 9.01
N THR A 127 -7.52 9.61 10.31
CA THR A 127 -8.52 10.26 11.19
C THR A 127 -8.40 11.78 11.19
N CYS A 128 -7.19 12.32 11.34
CA CYS A 128 -6.99 13.77 11.44
C CYS A 128 -6.28 14.42 10.25
N GLY A 129 -5.79 13.64 9.29
CA GLY A 129 -5.12 14.15 8.08
C GLY A 129 -3.74 14.77 8.30
N LYS A 130 -3.21 14.78 9.53
CA LYS A 130 -1.86 15.27 9.82
C LYS A 130 -0.80 14.33 9.24
N GLU A 131 0.29 14.89 8.74
CA GLU A 131 1.45 14.13 8.24
C GLU A 131 2.09 13.32 9.38
N VAL A 132 2.42 12.05 9.10
CA VAL A 132 2.99 11.10 10.08
C VAL A 132 4.40 10.74 9.66
N ALA A 133 5.39 11.52 10.06
CA ALA A 133 6.79 11.25 9.72
C ALA A 133 7.52 10.57 10.89
N ARG A 134 8.32 9.55 10.58
CA ARG A 134 9.39 9.09 11.47
C ARG A 134 10.38 10.23 11.65
N ARG A 135 10.67 10.58 12.89
CA ARG A 135 11.69 11.57 13.25
C ARG A 135 12.72 10.94 14.16
N THR A 136 13.98 11.28 13.93
CA THR A 136 15.05 10.93 14.85
C THR A 136 14.90 11.73 16.15
N VAL A 137 15.49 11.23 17.24
CA VAL A 137 15.57 11.94 18.52
C VAL A 137 16.10 13.36 18.31
N GLN A 138 17.15 13.51 17.49
CA GLN A 138 17.77 14.81 17.22
C GLN A 138 16.81 15.77 16.51
N GLU A 139 16.08 15.32 15.49
CA GLU A 139 15.06 16.12 14.80
C GLU A 139 13.89 16.50 15.73
N ILE A 140 13.50 15.62 16.64
CA ILE A 140 12.48 15.91 17.66
C ILE A 140 12.99 17.00 18.60
N VAL A 141 14.21 16.86 19.13
CA VAL A 141 14.84 17.85 20.02
C VAL A 141 14.97 19.19 19.31
N ASP A 142 15.41 19.21 18.06
CA ASP A 142 15.57 20.44 17.28
C ASP A 142 14.22 21.10 16.97
N ASP A 143 13.15 20.34 16.70
CA ASP A 143 11.78 20.87 16.55
C ASP A 143 11.20 21.38 17.88
N ILE A 144 11.48 20.72 19.01
CA ILE A 144 11.11 21.23 20.35
C ILE A 144 11.82 22.55 20.61
N PHE A 145 13.13 22.63 20.36
CA PHE A 145 13.88 23.88 20.49
C PHE A 145 13.33 24.96 19.55
N TRP A 146 13.03 24.62 18.30
CA TRP A 146 12.45 25.57 17.34
C TRP A 146 11.10 26.13 17.80
N ARG A 147 10.25 25.33 18.46
CA ARG A 147 8.88 25.73 18.88
C ARG A 147 8.78 26.27 20.29
N MET A 148 9.73 25.93 21.17
CA MET A 148 9.62 26.15 22.60
C MET A 148 10.93 26.68 23.20
N GLU A 149 11.78 27.37 22.43
CA GLU A 149 13.00 28.01 22.95
C GLU A 149 12.67 28.96 24.11
N ALA A 150 13.42 28.86 25.22
CA ALA A 150 13.22 29.57 26.48
C ALA A 150 11.91 29.28 27.25
N HIS A 151 11.02 28.41 26.76
CA HIS A 151 9.85 27.96 27.53
C HIS A 151 10.28 27.09 28.72
N GLY A 152 9.53 27.16 29.81
CA GLY A 152 9.52 26.09 30.81
C GLY A 152 8.66 24.95 30.31
N VAL A 153 9.24 23.77 30.08
CA VAL A 153 8.54 22.62 29.50
C VAL A 153 8.47 21.44 30.46
N ALA A 154 7.43 20.63 30.30
CA ALA A 154 7.34 19.28 30.87
C ALA A 154 7.35 18.24 29.76
N VAL A 155 8.25 17.26 29.89
CA VAL A 155 8.34 16.12 28.97
C VAL A 155 7.51 14.96 29.55
N TRP A 156 6.54 14.52 28.77
CA TRP A 156 5.58 13.47 29.11
C TRP A 156 5.82 12.24 28.24
N SER A 157 5.79 11.07 28.86
CA SER A 157 5.85 9.78 28.20
C SER A 157 4.47 9.11 28.25
N PRO A 158 3.79 8.94 27.11
CA PRO A 158 2.45 8.37 27.02
C PRO A 158 2.47 6.84 27.09
N VAL A 159 2.53 6.30 28.31
CA VAL A 159 2.68 4.84 28.52
C VAL A 159 1.39 4.09 28.19
N VAL A 160 0.24 4.70 28.43
CA VAL A 160 -1.07 4.13 28.08
C VAL A 160 -1.90 5.14 27.31
N ARG A 161 -2.48 4.69 26.20
CA ARG A 161 -3.42 5.45 25.36
C ARG A 161 -4.66 4.64 25.06
N ALA A 162 -5.82 5.10 25.53
CA ALA A 162 -7.15 4.57 25.29
C ALA A 162 -7.30 3.05 25.52
N ARG A 163 -6.57 2.48 26.50
CA ARG A 163 -6.63 1.04 26.82
C ARG A 163 -7.49 0.78 28.05
N LYS A 164 -8.28 -0.29 27.98
CA LYS A 164 -9.07 -0.77 29.12
C LYS A 164 -8.19 -1.53 30.12
N GLY A 165 -8.50 -1.39 31.41
CA GLY A 165 -7.81 -2.13 32.46
C GLY A 165 -7.56 -1.28 33.70
N THR A 166 -7.29 -1.94 34.82
CA THR A 166 -7.01 -1.28 36.10
C THR A 166 -5.57 -0.77 36.22
N HIS A 167 -4.66 -1.30 35.40
CA HIS A 167 -3.23 -0.90 35.31
C HIS A 167 -2.45 -0.87 36.64
N VAL A 168 -2.92 -1.57 37.69
CA VAL A 168 -2.29 -1.59 39.02
C VAL A 168 -0.84 -2.05 38.97
N GLU A 169 -0.57 -3.11 38.20
CA GLU A 169 0.78 -3.64 38.03
C GLU A 169 1.71 -2.65 37.29
N LEU A 170 1.16 -1.86 36.36
CA LEU A 170 1.92 -0.83 35.67
C LEU A 170 2.35 0.28 36.64
N PHE A 171 1.44 0.76 37.50
CA PHE A 171 1.78 1.77 38.51
C PHE A 171 2.88 1.28 39.45
N ARG A 172 2.80 0.03 39.91
CA ARG A 172 3.84 -0.59 40.73
C ARG A 172 5.21 -0.60 40.04
N GLN A 173 5.26 -1.03 38.77
CA GLN A 173 6.48 -1.03 37.99
C GLN A 173 7.06 0.38 37.76
N LEU A 174 6.20 1.37 37.56
CA LEU A 174 6.62 2.77 37.41
C LEU A 174 7.27 3.30 38.69
N VAL A 175 6.69 3.00 39.87
CA VAL A 175 7.26 3.39 41.17
C VAL A 175 8.58 2.66 41.43
N GLU A 176 8.67 1.36 41.13
CA GLU A 176 9.91 0.57 41.25
C GLU A 176 11.04 1.14 40.36
N GLN A 177 10.70 1.74 39.22
CA GLN A 177 11.63 2.43 38.31
C GLN A 177 11.92 3.89 38.72
N GLY A 178 11.29 4.40 39.79
CA GLY A 178 11.49 5.75 40.31
C GLY A 178 10.60 6.83 39.68
N TYR A 179 9.61 6.47 38.86
CA TYR A 179 8.62 7.40 38.35
C TYR A 179 7.51 7.59 39.38
N LEU A 180 7.46 8.76 40.02
CA LEU A 180 6.52 9.05 41.11
C LEU A 180 5.32 9.88 40.67
N HIS A 181 5.42 10.61 39.56
CA HIS A 181 4.41 11.60 39.15
C HIS A 181 4.02 11.47 37.69
N GLY A 182 2.73 11.69 37.42
CA GLY A 182 2.18 11.64 36.07
C GLY A 182 0.80 12.26 35.94
N ARG A 183 0.12 11.95 34.84
CA ARG A 183 -1.30 12.23 34.62
C ARG A 183 -2.05 10.94 34.37
N VAL A 184 -3.24 10.83 34.96
CA VAL A 184 -4.17 9.74 34.70
C VAL A 184 -5.49 10.36 34.24
N ASN A 185 -5.89 10.05 33.01
CA ASN A 185 -7.04 10.65 32.33
C ASN A 185 -7.02 12.19 32.35
N GLY A 186 -5.83 12.79 32.17
CA GLY A 186 -5.63 14.24 32.19
C GLY A 186 -5.47 14.88 33.57
N HIS A 187 -5.71 14.16 34.66
CA HIS A 187 -5.56 14.67 36.02
C HIS A 187 -4.18 14.33 36.60
N ALA A 188 -3.54 15.29 37.27
CA ALA A 188 -2.28 15.04 37.97
C ALA A 188 -2.47 13.97 39.06
N ALA A 189 -1.60 12.96 39.06
CA ALA A 189 -1.64 11.86 40.01
C ALA A 189 -0.23 11.50 40.50
N SER A 190 -0.15 11.06 41.76
CA SER A 190 1.01 10.36 42.29
C SER A 190 0.87 8.87 41.98
N PHE A 191 1.95 8.22 41.57
CA PHE A 191 1.93 6.77 41.32
C PHE A 191 2.16 5.94 42.59
N GLU A 192 2.60 6.57 43.68
CA GLU A 192 2.65 5.94 45.02
C GLU A 192 1.25 5.70 45.59
N ASP A 193 0.32 6.61 45.29
CA ASP A 193 -1.10 6.52 45.65
C ASP A 193 -1.96 6.72 44.38
N PRO A 194 -1.98 5.73 43.47
CA PRO A 194 -2.63 5.88 42.19
C PRO A 194 -4.16 5.81 42.33
N PRO A 195 -4.92 6.57 41.52
CA PRO A 195 -6.37 6.49 41.52
C PRO A 195 -6.85 5.09 41.10
N THR A 196 -7.95 4.63 41.68
CA THR A 196 -8.58 3.36 41.31
C THR A 196 -9.22 3.46 39.93
N LEU A 197 -8.69 2.70 38.97
CA LEU A 197 -9.18 2.65 37.59
C LEU A 197 -10.15 1.48 37.39
N ASP A 198 -11.19 1.70 36.58
CA ASP A 198 -12.19 0.68 36.27
C ASP A 198 -11.74 -0.15 35.06
N LYS A 199 -11.85 -1.48 35.19
CA LYS A 199 -11.48 -2.43 34.15
C LYS A 199 -12.23 -2.23 32.83
N ASN A 200 -13.45 -1.69 32.85
CA ASN A 200 -14.32 -1.60 31.68
C ASN A 200 -14.12 -0.33 30.86
N PHE A 201 -13.56 0.71 31.47
CA PHE A 201 -13.33 2.00 30.85
C PHE A 201 -11.93 2.09 30.23
N ARG A 202 -11.80 2.94 29.21
CA ARG A 202 -10.51 3.23 28.58
C ARG A 202 -9.83 4.33 29.37
N HIS A 203 -8.53 4.18 29.58
CA HIS A 203 -7.73 5.12 30.35
C HIS A 203 -6.50 5.58 29.57
N ASP A 204 -6.05 6.78 29.91
CA ASP A 204 -4.82 7.40 29.44
C ASP A 204 -3.88 7.62 30.63
N ILE A 205 -2.63 7.21 30.51
CA ILE A 205 -1.61 7.36 31.57
C ILE A 205 -0.36 7.97 30.96
N ASP A 206 0.01 9.14 31.46
CA ASP A 206 1.22 9.87 31.11
C ASP A 206 2.19 9.91 32.28
N VAL A 207 3.44 9.59 32.04
CA VAL A 207 4.51 9.67 33.04
C VAL A 207 5.29 10.95 32.80
N ARG A 208 5.55 11.74 33.84
CA ARG A 208 6.43 12.91 33.72
C ARG A 208 7.88 12.46 33.80
N ILE A 209 8.63 12.67 32.73
CA ILE A 209 10.05 12.29 32.66
C ILE A 209 10.92 13.39 33.25
N ASP A 210 10.75 14.62 32.77
CA ASP A 210 11.52 15.76 33.25
C ASP A 210 10.73 17.07 33.13
N ARG A 211 11.16 18.08 33.89
CA ARG A 211 10.69 19.47 33.80
C ARG A 211 11.91 20.37 33.75
N LEU A 212 12.09 21.08 32.64
CA LEU A 212 13.25 21.96 32.43
C LEU A 212 12.88 23.19 31.61
N ARG A 213 13.74 24.20 31.62
CA ARG A 213 13.66 25.33 30.69
C ARG A 213 14.44 24.98 29.42
N CYS A 214 13.86 25.20 28.25
CA CYS A 214 14.46 24.91 26.95
C CYS A 214 15.52 25.96 26.59
N THR A 215 16.68 25.90 27.23
CA THR A 215 17.82 26.78 26.98
C THR A 215 18.97 25.99 26.33
N ARG A 216 19.84 26.68 25.58
CA ARG A 216 20.91 26.01 24.80
C ARG A 216 21.89 25.23 25.67
N ASP A 217 22.19 25.71 26.88
CA ASP A 217 23.02 25.02 27.88
C ASP A 217 22.39 23.70 28.35
N ARG A 218 21.06 23.58 28.29
CA ARG A 218 20.31 22.39 28.73
C ARG A 218 19.91 21.48 27.58
N LYS A 219 20.43 21.70 26.37
CA LYS A 219 20.09 20.89 25.19
C LYS A 219 20.38 19.40 25.40
N GLN A 220 21.52 19.07 26.01
CA GLN A 220 21.87 17.68 26.31
C GLN A 220 20.86 17.01 27.25
N ARG A 221 20.44 17.72 28.30
CA ARG A 221 19.42 17.23 29.25
C ARG A 221 18.06 17.03 28.58
N LEU A 222 17.67 17.93 27.66
CA LEU A 222 16.46 17.74 26.87
C LEU A 222 16.55 16.47 26.01
N THR A 223 17.70 16.23 25.36
CA THR A 223 17.92 15.01 24.57
C THR A 223 17.76 13.76 25.44
N GLU A 224 18.39 13.71 26.62
CA GLU A 224 18.28 12.58 27.55
C GLU A 224 16.82 12.35 28.02
N ALA A 225 16.07 13.43 28.26
CA ALA A 225 14.67 13.36 28.62
C ALA A 225 13.78 12.86 27.46
N VAL A 226 14.03 13.32 26.23
CA VAL A 226 13.31 12.87 25.03
C VAL A 226 13.59 11.39 24.75
N GLU A 227 14.85 10.94 24.83
CA GLU A 227 15.22 9.52 24.69
C GLU A 227 14.53 8.64 25.73
N SER A 228 14.54 9.09 26.99
CA SER A 228 13.88 8.37 28.08
C SER A 228 12.36 8.31 27.89
N ALA A 229 11.76 9.41 27.42
CA ALA A 229 10.33 9.49 27.14
C ALA A 229 9.91 8.55 26.01
N LEU A 230 10.65 8.57 24.89
CA LEU A 230 10.42 7.68 23.75
C LEU A 230 10.57 6.20 24.15
N ARG A 231 11.58 5.87 24.95
CA ARG A 231 11.82 4.49 25.41
C ARG A 231 10.66 3.98 26.27
N LEU A 232 10.18 4.78 27.22
CA LEU A 232 9.09 4.39 28.12
C LEU A 232 7.71 4.41 27.40
N GLY A 233 7.52 5.33 26.47
CA GLY A 233 6.27 5.54 25.71
C GLY A 233 6.18 4.72 24.43
N GLY A 234 7.11 3.79 24.20
CA GLY A 234 7.14 2.92 23.02
C GLY A 234 7.21 3.67 21.70
N GLY A 235 8.07 4.68 21.59
CA GLY A 235 8.28 5.47 20.37
C GLY A 235 7.41 6.73 20.26
N THR A 236 6.74 7.15 21.35
CA THR A 236 5.96 8.40 21.40
C THR A 236 6.30 9.24 22.62
N LEU A 237 6.17 10.56 22.50
CA LEU A 237 6.30 11.51 23.61
C LEU A 237 5.36 12.70 23.42
N ALA A 238 5.11 13.45 24.48
CA ALA A 238 4.47 14.75 24.43
C ALA A 238 5.26 15.78 25.24
N VAL A 239 5.29 17.02 24.78
CA VAL A 239 5.91 18.14 25.50
C VAL A 239 4.87 19.22 25.68
N GLU A 240 4.74 19.68 26.91
CA GLU A 240 3.82 20.73 27.31
C GLU A 240 4.59 21.98 27.67
N SER A 241 4.16 23.12 27.14
CA SER A 241 4.67 24.44 27.54
C SER A 241 4.01 24.87 28.85
N LEU A 242 4.73 24.77 29.97
CA LEU A 242 4.24 25.21 31.29
C LEU A 242 4.34 26.72 31.48
N GLU A 243 5.42 27.33 30.97
CA GLU A 243 5.73 28.75 31.13
C GLU A 243 6.23 29.30 29.79
N ALA A 244 5.59 30.36 29.29
CA ALA A 244 6.00 31.06 28.09
C ALA A 244 7.32 31.84 28.33
N PRO A 245 8.09 32.15 27.27
CA PRO A 245 9.31 32.93 27.37
C PRO A 245 8.98 34.36 27.76
N ASP A 246 9.90 35.00 28.47
CA ASP A 246 9.81 36.41 28.81
C ASP A 246 9.86 37.25 27.52
N ASN A 247 9.15 38.39 27.46
CA ASN A 247 9.09 39.23 26.25
C ASN A 247 10.47 39.76 25.79
N ASP A 248 11.43 39.84 26.71
CA ASP A 248 12.80 40.31 26.47
C ASP A 248 13.81 39.14 26.28
N ALA A 249 13.35 37.90 26.12
CA ALA A 249 14.23 36.75 25.94
C ALA A 249 14.98 36.83 24.60
N GLU A 250 16.30 36.69 24.63
CA GLU A 250 17.11 36.52 23.42
C GLU A 250 16.83 35.15 22.77
N LEU A 251 15.94 35.16 21.78
CA LEU A 251 15.60 33.99 20.97
C LEU A 251 16.47 33.94 19.71
N SER A 252 16.63 32.75 19.16
CA SER A 252 17.29 32.60 17.86
C SER A 252 16.46 33.21 16.72
N GLU A 253 17.11 33.77 15.69
CA GLU A 253 16.42 34.43 14.55
C GLU A 253 15.40 33.54 13.85
N ASN A 254 15.58 32.22 13.91
CA ASN A 254 14.70 31.23 13.30
C ASN A 254 13.70 30.62 14.29
N SER A 255 13.65 31.07 15.55
CA SER A 255 12.78 30.52 16.59
C SER A 255 11.32 30.85 16.34
N ASN A 256 10.43 29.88 16.58
CA ASN A 256 8.99 30.04 16.55
C ASN A 256 8.37 29.88 17.95
N ALA A 257 9.15 30.19 19.00
CA ALA A 257 8.74 30.08 20.40
C ALA A 257 7.42 30.81 20.71
N HIS A 258 7.28 32.05 20.22
CA HIS A 258 6.10 32.88 20.49
C HIS A 258 4.78 32.34 19.88
N ALA A 259 4.83 31.41 18.92
CA ALA A 259 3.62 30.79 18.39
C ALA A 259 3.02 29.75 19.34
N THR A 260 3.82 29.18 20.25
CA THR A 260 3.36 28.17 21.20
C THR A 260 2.73 28.84 22.42
N GLN A 261 1.47 28.52 22.70
CA GLN A 261 0.77 29.09 23.86
C GLN A 261 1.12 28.36 25.16
N GLN A 262 1.06 29.07 26.28
CA GLN A 262 1.16 28.45 27.60
C GLN A 262 0.02 27.44 27.81
N GLY A 263 0.35 26.25 28.31
CA GLY A 263 -0.56 25.11 28.45
C GLY A 263 -0.70 24.26 27.18
N GLN A 264 -0.13 24.67 26.05
CA GLN A 264 -0.18 23.88 24.82
C GLN A 264 0.69 22.63 24.95
N THR A 265 0.10 21.47 24.66
CA THR A 265 0.80 20.19 24.58
C THR A 265 0.92 19.78 23.12
N ILE A 266 2.15 19.47 22.69
CA ILE A 266 2.46 18.97 21.35
C ILE A 266 3.01 17.56 21.51
N ALA A 267 2.70 16.67 20.59
CA ALA A 267 3.12 15.27 20.65
C ALA A 267 3.94 14.88 19.43
N TRP A 268 4.91 14.00 19.63
CA TRP A 268 5.86 13.52 18.64
C TRP A 268 5.96 11.99 18.69
N SER A 269 6.39 11.40 17.58
CA SER A 269 6.65 9.97 17.48
C SER A 269 7.95 9.71 16.71
N GLU A 270 8.69 8.70 17.14
CA GLU A 270 9.82 8.11 16.42
C GLU A 270 9.34 7.11 15.35
N ASP A 271 8.13 6.58 15.49
CA ASP A 271 7.52 5.66 14.55
C ASP A 271 6.62 6.38 13.55
N PHE A 272 6.19 5.67 12.52
CA PHE A 272 5.12 6.12 11.64
C PHE A 272 3.75 6.02 12.35
N ALA A 273 3.61 6.69 13.49
CA ALA A 273 2.40 6.69 14.29
C ALA A 273 1.85 8.11 14.48
N CYS A 274 0.53 8.26 14.31
CA CYS A 274 -0.13 9.49 14.71
C CYS A 274 -0.12 9.58 16.25
N PRO A 275 0.46 10.64 16.84
CA PRO A 275 0.60 10.72 18.28
C PRO A 275 -0.73 10.99 19.01
N GLU A 276 -1.75 11.50 18.31
CA GLU A 276 -3.07 11.81 18.87
C GLU A 276 -4.04 10.62 18.79
N HIS A 277 -4.12 9.96 17.63
CA HIS A 277 -5.12 8.92 17.35
C HIS A 277 -4.55 7.51 17.44
N GLY A 278 -3.23 7.35 17.60
CA GLY A 278 -2.56 6.05 17.62
C GLY A 278 -2.60 5.31 16.28
N ALA A 279 -2.91 6.01 15.17
CA ALA A 279 -2.90 5.42 13.85
C ALA A 279 -1.46 5.05 13.48
N PHE A 280 -1.16 3.75 13.53
CA PHE A 280 0.13 3.20 13.13
C PHE A 280 0.14 2.89 11.63
N MET A 281 1.17 3.33 10.94
CA MET A 281 1.43 3.00 9.56
C MET A 281 2.71 2.15 9.47
N PRO A 282 2.69 1.04 8.71
CA PRO A 282 3.90 0.27 8.47
C PRO A 282 4.93 1.11 7.70
N GLU A 283 6.21 0.71 7.77
CA GLU A 283 7.27 1.33 6.99
C GLU A 283 6.86 1.41 5.50
N LEU A 284 7.08 2.59 4.92
CA LEU A 284 6.73 2.90 3.54
C LEU A 284 7.60 2.10 2.57
N SER A 285 7.13 0.90 2.26
CA SER A 285 7.72 0.03 1.26
C SER A 285 6.79 -0.08 0.04
N PRO A 286 7.32 -0.37 -1.16
CA PRO A 286 6.50 -0.52 -2.36
C PRO A 286 5.43 -1.63 -2.25
N ARG A 287 5.57 -2.56 -1.31
CA ARG A 287 4.62 -3.64 -1.05
C ARG A 287 3.34 -3.16 -0.38
N VAL A 288 3.42 -2.12 0.44
CA VAL A 288 2.26 -1.51 1.12
C VAL A 288 1.32 -0.84 0.10
N PHE A 289 1.83 -0.45 -1.07
CA PHE A 289 1.05 0.12 -2.16
C PHE A 289 0.57 -0.93 -3.18
N SER A 290 0.73 -2.23 -2.88
CA SER A 290 0.29 -3.32 -3.75
C SER A 290 -0.98 -3.96 -3.20
N PHE A 291 -2.09 -3.83 -3.93
CA PHE A 291 -3.34 -4.54 -3.63
C PHE A 291 -3.24 -6.05 -3.87
N ASN A 292 -2.16 -6.53 -4.51
CA ASN A 292 -1.87 -7.96 -4.66
C ASN A 292 -1.11 -8.54 -3.46
N SER A 293 -0.57 -7.70 -2.58
CA SER A 293 0.08 -8.11 -1.33
C SER A 293 -0.89 -7.95 -0.16
N PRO A 294 -0.94 -8.89 0.80
CA PRO A 294 -1.73 -8.72 2.03
C PRO A 294 -1.42 -7.43 2.80
N LEU A 295 -0.21 -6.88 2.65
CA LEU A 295 0.22 -5.64 3.32
C LEU A 295 -0.48 -4.38 2.78
N GLY A 296 -0.81 -4.36 1.48
CA GLY A 296 -1.47 -3.22 0.83
C GLY A 296 -2.91 -3.50 0.40
N ALA A 297 -3.35 -4.75 0.51
CA ALA A 297 -4.70 -5.15 0.17
C ALA A 297 -5.70 -4.65 1.22
N CYS A 298 -6.81 -4.08 0.76
CA CYS A 298 -7.94 -3.76 1.63
C CYS A 298 -8.43 -5.02 2.35
N GLY A 299 -8.59 -4.96 3.68
CA GLY A 299 -9.05 -6.11 4.49
C GLY A 299 -10.44 -6.62 4.13
N THR A 300 -11.33 -5.75 3.62
CA THR A 300 -12.73 -6.10 3.34
C THR A 300 -12.92 -6.79 1.98
N CYS A 301 -12.17 -6.37 0.95
CA CYS A 301 -12.26 -6.96 -0.40
C CYS A 301 -11.00 -7.75 -0.80
N GLN A 302 -10.01 -7.84 0.09
CA GLN A 302 -8.72 -8.50 -0.14
C GLN A 302 -8.00 -8.02 -1.40
N GLY A 303 -8.12 -6.72 -1.70
CA GLY A 303 -7.49 -6.10 -2.87
C GLY A 303 -8.22 -6.31 -4.20
N LEU A 304 -9.43 -6.90 -4.20
CA LEU A 304 -10.25 -7.02 -5.41
C LEU A 304 -10.90 -5.70 -5.85
N GLY A 305 -11.08 -4.76 -4.92
CA GLY A 305 -11.76 -3.48 -5.18
C GLY A 305 -13.27 -3.59 -5.41
N VAL A 306 -13.83 -4.80 -5.45
CA VAL A 306 -15.25 -5.05 -5.66
C VAL A 306 -15.81 -5.99 -4.59
N GLN A 307 -17.08 -5.81 -4.26
CA GLN A 307 -17.87 -6.73 -3.46
C GLN A 307 -19.13 -7.09 -4.22
N ARG A 308 -19.52 -8.36 -4.19
CA ARG A 308 -20.77 -8.82 -4.81
C ARG A 308 -21.88 -8.68 -3.79
N GLN A 309 -22.86 -7.85 -4.11
CA GLN A 309 -24.07 -7.68 -3.32
C GLN A 309 -25.29 -7.92 -4.20
N PHE A 310 -26.41 -8.24 -3.57
CA PHE A 310 -27.68 -8.36 -4.26
C PHE A 310 -28.14 -6.98 -4.74
N ASN A 311 -28.46 -6.88 -6.02
CA ASN A 311 -29.08 -5.69 -6.58
C ASN A 311 -30.60 -5.87 -6.58
N VAL A 312 -31.31 -5.02 -5.84
CA VAL A 312 -32.78 -5.07 -5.72
C VAL A 312 -33.46 -4.93 -7.08
N ASP A 313 -32.92 -4.10 -7.98
CA ASP A 313 -33.48 -3.86 -9.32
C ASP A 313 -33.42 -5.10 -10.23
N LEU A 314 -32.47 -6.00 -9.97
CA LEU A 314 -32.38 -7.28 -10.67
C LEU A 314 -33.25 -8.38 -10.03
N ILE A 315 -33.75 -8.14 -8.83
CA ILE A 315 -34.52 -9.10 -8.03
C ILE A 315 -36.02 -8.80 -8.11
N VAL A 316 -36.40 -7.53 -8.12
CA VAL A 316 -37.79 -7.09 -8.06
C VAL A 316 -38.18 -6.41 -9.37
N ASP A 317 -39.21 -6.95 -10.01
CA ASP A 317 -39.89 -6.31 -11.13
C ASP A 317 -40.93 -5.31 -10.61
N GLY A 318 -40.62 -4.02 -10.70
CA GLY A 318 -41.50 -2.94 -10.24
C GLY A 318 -42.79 -2.77 -11.05
N ASN A 319 -42.91 -3.42 -12.21
CA ASN A 319 -44.12 -3.36 -13.03
C ASN A 319 -45.12 -4.48 -12.70
N MET A 320 -44.77 -5.40 -11.80
CA MET A 320 -45.60 -6.51 -11.41
C MET A 320 -46.15 -6.34 -9.98
N SER A 321 -47.40 -6.74 -9.77
CA SER A 321 -47.96 -6.82 -8.42
C SER A 321 -47.31 -7.95 -7.63
N VAL A 322 -47.38 -7.86 -6.29
CA VAL A 322 -46.93 -8.92 -5.38
C VAL A 322 -47.61 -10.26 -5.70
N SER A 323 -48.92 -10.22 -5.95
CA SER A 323 -49.70 -11.40 -6.37
C SER A 323 -49.23 -12.01 -7.69
N ASN A 324 -48.68 -11.22 -8.61
CA ASN A 324 -48.17 -11.72 -9.88
C ASN A 324 -46.69 -12.16 -9.81
N GLY A 325 -46.10 -12.19 -8.63
CA GLY A 325 -44.72 -12.65 -8.42
C GLY A 325 -43.69 -11.62 -8.87
N CYS A 326 -43.74 -10.43 -8.27
CA CYS A 326 -42.79 -9.34 -8.52
C CYS A 326 -41.33 -9.71 -8.16
N VAL A 327 -41.10 -10.70 -7.29
CA VAL A 327 -39.77 -11.19 -6.96
C VAL A 327 -39.32 -12.29 -7.94
N ILE A 328 -38.43 -11.92 -8.86
CA ILE A 328 -37.99 -12.73 -10.00
C ILE A 328 -37.38 -14.09 -9.58
N PRO A 329 -36.44 -14.16 -8.61
CA PRO A 329 -35.83 -15.44 -8.22
C PRO A 329 -36.83 -16.42 -7.61
N TRP A 330 -37.83 -15.91 -6.88
CA TRP A 330 -38.86 -16.75 -6.27
C TRP A 330 -39.85 -17.29 -7.29
N ARG A 331 -40.19 -16.47 -8.30
CA ARG A 331 -41.00 -16.89 -9.45
C ARG A 331 -40.32 -17.99 -10.27
N GLN A 332 -39.00 -17.92 -10.43
CA GLN A 332 -38.20 -18.90 -11.19
C GLN A 332 -37.73 -20.11 -10.36
N SER A 333 -38.07 -20.15 -9.07
CA SER A 333 -37.66 -21.23 -8.18
C SER A 333 -38.38 -22.56 -8.49
N MET A 334 -37.90 -23.66 -7.92
CA MET A 334 -38.57 -24.97 -8.05
C MET A 334 -39.93 -25.03 -7.36
N SER A 335 -40.23 -24.12 -6.43
CA SER A 335 -41.49 -24.07 -5.67
C SER A 335 -42.11 -22.67 -5.63
N PRO A 336 -42.49 -22.08 -6.78
CA PRO A 336 -42.99 -20.69 -6.83
C PRO A 336 -44.25 -20.46 -6.00
N SER A 337 -45.12 -21.48 -5.92
CA SER A 337 -46.36 -21.44 -5.15
C SER A 337 -46.14 -21.32 -3.64
N TRP A 338 -45.06 -21.91 -3.12
CA TRP A 338 -44.70 -21.80 -1.70
C TRP A 338 -44.21 -20.39 -1.37
N TYR A 339 -43.28 -19.83 -2.17
CA TYR A 339 -42.80 -18.46 -1.99
C TYR A 339 -43.91 -17.42 -2.16
N ARG A 340 -44.85 -17.66 -3.08
CA ARG A 340 -46.03 -16.80 -3.25
C ARG A 340 -46.91 -16.81 -2.00
N LYS A 341 -47.23 -17.98 -1.45
CA LYS A 341 -47.99 -18.08 -0.18
C LYS A 341 -47.24 -17.43 0.98
N LEU A 342 -45.92 -17.59 1.05
CA LEU A 342 -45.10 -16.96 2.07
C LEU A 342 -45.18 -15.43 1.99
N LEU A 343 -45.08 -14.87 0.79
CA LEU A 343 -45.28 -13.44 0.51
C LEU A 343 -46.68 -12.97 0.92
N GLU A 344 -47.72 -13.70 0.51
CA GLU A 344 -49.11 -13.39 0.88
C GLU A 344 -49.35 -13.43 2.40
N CYS A 345 -48.66 -14.32 3.14
CA CYS A 345 -48.74 -14.37 4.60
C CYS A 345 -47.94 -13.26 5.32
N THR A 346 -46.95 -12.67 4.64
CA THR A 346 -46.10 -11.61 5.22
C THR A 346 -46.58 -10.20 4.90
N CYS A 347 -47.41 -10.04 3.86
CA CYS A 347 -48.04 -8.77 3.48
C CYS A 347 -49.36 -8.56 4.23
#